data_AF-A0A256ABA1-F1
#
_entry.id   AF-A0A256ABA1-F1
#
_cell.length_a   1.000
_cell.length_b   1.000
_cell.length_c   1.000
_cell.angle_alpha   90.00
_cell.angle_beta   90.00
_cell.angle_gamma   90.00
#
_symmetry.space_group_name_H-M   'P 1'
#
loop_
_entity.id
_entity.type
_entity.pdbx_description
1 polymer ?
#
loop_
_entity_poly.entity_id
_entity_poly.type
_entity_poly.pdbx_seq_one_letter_code
_entity_poly.pdbx_strand_id
1 'polypeptide(L)'
;MDAKIWFTLVLLSLPLNNRISTFQKEDLKIISGNCVQYSKIPPNYNANELSKITGINQKYFTSAIELVTGGKKKVYPINDQVFNHSFFDSFDFNPNRNVLLYIRIYEHNKRSIVIVERIKMKT
;
A
#
# COMPACT_ATOMS: atom_id res chain seq x y z
N MET A 1 -42.94 -7.81 53.95
CA MET A 1 -42.96 -6.93 52.77
C MET A 1 -41.65 -6.19 52.76
N ASP A 2 -40.80 -6.45 51.76
CA ASP A 2 -40.07 -5.41 51.02
C ASP A 2 -39.22 -6.10 49.95
N ALA A 3 -39.62 -5.86 48.70
CA ALA A 3 -38.85 -6.20 47.52
C ALA A 3 -37.71 -5.20 47.38
N LYS A 4 -36.54 -5.63 46.86
CA LYS A 4 -35.84 -4.86 45.82
C LYS A 4 -34.67 -5.62 45.20
N ILE A 5 -34.93 -6.02 43.95
CA ILE A 5 -34.08 -5.85 42.75
C ILE A 5 -32.79 -6.67 42.70
N TRP A 6 -32.89 -7.71 41.87
CA TRP A 6 -31.81 -8.40 41.19
C TRP A 6 -31.04 -7.46 40.26
N PHE A 7 -29.71 -7.56 40.26
CA PHE A 7 -28.89 -7.18 39.12
C PHE A 7 -27.98 -8.35 38.76
N THR A 8 -28.47 -9.21 37.88
CA THR A 8 -27.68 -10.24 37.23
C THR A 8 -26.72 -9.55 36.28
N LEU A 9 -25.42 -9.58 36.60
CA LEU A 9 -24.37 -9.07 35.73
C LEU A 9 -24.22 -10.04 34.54
N VAL A 10 -25.03 -9.86 33.50
CA VAL A 10 -24.83 -10.53 32.21
C VAL A 10 -23.67 -9.84 31.51
N LEU A 11 -22.45 -10.33 31.75
CA LEU A 11 -21.31 -10.07 30.88
C LEU A 11 -21.56 -10.84 29.57
N LEU A 12 -22.35 -10.22 28.69
CA LEU A 12 -22.45 -10.61 27.29
C LEU A 12 -21.05 -10.53 26.70
N SER A 13 -20.52 -11.71 26.40
CA SER A 13 -19.36 -11.97 25.57
C SER A 13 -19.40 -11.14 24.29
N LEU A 14 -18.54 -10.13 24.22
CA LEU A 14 -18.01 -9.69 22.94
C LEU A 14 -16.60 -10.26 22.83
N PRO A 15 -16.31 -11.17 21.89
CA PRO A 15 -14.92 -11.33 21.48
C PRO A 15 -14.51 -9.96 20.96
N LEU A 16 -13.66 -9.24 21.71
CA LEU A 16 -12.84 -8.20 21.11
C LEU A 16 -12.01 -8.94 20.06
N ASN A 17 -12.52 -8.89 18.84
CA ASN A 17 -11.76 -9.20 17.65
C ASN A 17 -10.71 -8.09 17.56
N ASN A 18 -9.68 -8.18 18.40
CA ASN A 18 -8.41 -7.52 18.23
C ASN A 18 -7.78 -8.15 16.99
N ARG A 19 -8.32 -7.83 15.81
CA ARG A 19 -7.51 -7.69 14.61
C ARG A 19 -6.72 -6.40 14.77
N ILE A 20 -5.82 -6.40 15.76
CA ILE A 20 -4.55 -5.74 15.57
C ILE A 20 -3.98 -6.52 14.40
N SER A 21 -4.07 -5.95 13.19
CA SER A 21 -3.20 -6.39 12.12
C SER A 21 -1.80 -6.14 12.66
N THR A 22 -1.17 -7.19 13.18
CA THR A 22 0.26 -7.20 13.41
C THR A 22 0.86 -6.87 12.06
N PHE A 23 1.22 -5.60 11.86
CA PHE A 23 2.01 -5.15 10.73
C PHE A 23 3.38 -5.80 10.90
N GLN A 24 3.46 -7.07 10.49
CA GLN A 24 4.74 -7.66 10.16
C GLN A 24 5.26 -6.85 8.99
N LYS A 25 6.20 -5.95 9.29
CA LYS A 25 6.91 -5.18 8.29
C LYS A 25 7.77 -6.18 7.52
N GLU A 26 7.17 -6.88 6.55
CA GLU A 26 7.93 -7.71 5.61
C GLU A 26 9.09 -6.88 5.07
N ASP A 27 10.24 -7.52 4.93
CA ASP A 27 11.37 -6.98 4.19
C ASP A 27 10.88 -6.55 2.80
N LEU A 28 11.22 -5.32 2.41
CA LEU A 28 10.79 -4.76 1.13
C LEU A 28 11.21 -5.69 -0.01
N LYS A 29 10.23 -6.18 -0.77
CA LYS A 29 10.50 -6.98 -1.97
C LYS A 29 10.98 -6.05 -3.08
N ILE A 30 11.84 -6.57 -3.96
CA ILE A 30 12.42 -5.78 -5.06
C ILE A 30 11.88 -6.30 -6.39
N ILE A 31 11.33 -5.40 -7.21
CA ILE A 31 10.96 -5.66 -8.60
C ILE A 31 11.87 -4.83 -9.50
N SER A 32 12.46 -5.46 -10.52
CA SER A 32 13.23 -4.76 -11.56
C SER A 32 12.43 -4.64 -12.86
N GLY A 33 12.55 -3.51 -13.55
CA GLY A 33 12.01 -3.34 -14.89
C GLY A 33 12.38 -1.99 -15.50
N ASN A 34 11.94 -1.79 -16.74
CA ASN A 34 12.07 -0.50 -17.40
C ASN A 34 10.96 0.43 -16.91
N CYS A 35 11.34 1.55 -16.31
CA CYS A 35 10.39 2.55 -15.88
C CYS A 35 9.91 3.33 -17.10
N VAL A 36 8.61 3.30 -17.37
CA VAL A 36 8.05 3.95 -18.55
C VAL A 36 7.50 5.32 -18.20
N GLN A 37 6.84 5.45 -17.05
CA GLN A 37 6.19 6.70 -16.66
C GLN A 37 5.95 6.78 -15.14
N TYR A 38 6.07 7.98 -14.57
CA TYR A 38 5.51 8.35 -13.27
C TYR A 38 4.50 9.48 -13.50
N SER A 39 3.30 9.34 -12.92
CA SER A 39 2.22 10.31 -13.10
C SER A 39 1.60 10.67 -11.75
N LYS A 40 1.48 11.99 -11.49
CA LYS A 40 0.74 12.60 -10.36
C LYS A 40 -0.79 12.69 -10.62
N ILE A 41 -1.33 11.93 -11.58
CA ILE A 41 -2.69 12.08 -12.14
C ILE A 41 -3.41 10.71 -12.08
N PRO A 42 -4.72 10.65 -11.75
CA PRO A 42 -5.27 9.69 -10.82
C PRO A 42 -5.17 8.29 -11.40
N PRO A 43 -4.47 7.40 -10.71
CA PRO A 43 -4.37 6.03 -11.16
C PRO A 43 -5.72 5.36 -11.05
N ASN A 44 -6.00 4.43 -11.96
CA ASN A 44 -7.23 3.62 -12.04
C ASN A 44 -7.41 2.65 -10.85
N TYR A 45 -7.07 3.06 -9.63
CA TYR A 45 -7.27 2.34 -8.39
C TYR A 45 -8.09 3.17 -7.41
N ASN A 46 -8.80 2.50 -6.50
CA ASN A 46 -9.60 3.15 -5.48
C ASN A 46 -8.75 3.46 -4.23
N ALA A 47 -8.34 4.71 -4.05
CA ALA A 47 -7.51 5.13 -2.91
C ALA A 47 -8.15 4.83 -1.53
N ASN A 48 -9.47 4.85 -1.44
CA ASN A 48 -10.20 4.53 -0.21
C ASN A 48 -10.12 3.02 0.10
N GLU A 49 -10.21 2.18 -0.93
CA GLU A 49 -9.99 0.73 -0.79
C GLU A 49 -8.54 0.42 -0.37
N LEU A 50 -7.56 1.06 -1.02
CA LEU A 50 -6.15 0.93 -0.64
C LEU A 50 -5.94 1.36 0.81
N SER A 51 -6.55 2.45 1.25
CA SER A 51 -6.45 2.94 2.62
C SER A 51 -6.96 1.92 3.63
N LYS A 52 -8.10 1.28 3.36
CA LYS A 52 -8.65 0.22 4.21
C LYS A 52 -7.75 -1.01 4.29
N ILE A 53 -7.14 -1.40 3.18
CA ILE A 53 -6.30 -2.61 3.12
C ILE A 53 -4.93 -2.36 3.76
N THR A 54 -4.36 -1.19 3.51
CA THR A 54 -2.96 -0.87 3.88
C THR A 54 -2.84 -0.12 5.21
N GLY A 55 -3.93 0.40 5.78
CA GLY A 55 -3.90 1.30 6.93
C GLY A 55 -3.30 2.68 6.64
N ILE A 56 -2.79 2.94 5.43
CA ILE A 56 -2.22 4.22 5.02
C ILE A 56 -3.37 5.18 4.70
N ASN A 57 -3.25 6.46 5.08
CA ASN A 57 -4.29 7.44 4.77
C ASN A 57 -4.45 7.63 3.25
N GLN A 58 -5.69 7.63 2.75
CA GLN A 58 -6.01 7.80 1.33
C GLN A 58 -5.33 9.01 0.67
N LYS A 59 -5.04 10.08 1.43
CA LYS A 59 -4.35 11.29 0.94
C LYS A 59 -2.92 11.02 0.44
N TYR A 60 -2.34 9.87 0.78
CA TYR A 60 -1.00 9.46 0.36
C TYR A 60 -1.02 8.50 -0.84
N PHE A 61 -2.17 8.28 -1.47
CA PHE A 61 -2.30 7.49 -2.70
C PHE A 61 -2.69 8.41 -3.87
N THR A 62 -1.81 9.35 -4.22
CA THR A 62 -2.03 10.32 -5.31
C THR A 62 -1.18 10.03 -6.54
N SER A 63 -0.15 9.18 -6.41
CA SER A 63 0.78 8.87 -7.48
C SER A 63 0.83 7.37 -7.81
N ALA A 64 1.32 7.05 -9.02
CA ALA A 64 1.61 5.69 -9.45
C ALA A 64 2.84 5.62 -10.37
N ILE A 65 3.46 4.45 -10.45
CA ILE A 65 4.53 4.16 -11.41
C ILE A 65 4.06 3.10 -12.41
N GLU A 66 4.26 3.36 -13.70
CA GLU A 66 4.13 2.36 -14.76
C GLU A 66 5.49 1.71 -15.06
N LEU A 67 5.59 0.40 -14.85
CA LEU A 67 6.74 -0.42 -15.25
C LEU A 67 6.36 -1.36 -16.39
N VAL A 68 7.32 -1.58 -17.30
CA VAL A 68 7.27 -2.70 -18.24
C VAL A 68 8.13 -3.83 -17.70
N THR A 69 7.48 -4.95 -17.38
CA THR A 69 8.12 -6.20 -16.94
C THR A 69 7.68 -7.32 -17.87
N GLY A 70 8.63 -7.98 -18.54
CA GLY A 70 8.33 -9.07 -19.49
C GLY A 70 7.43 -8.63 -20.65
N GLY A 71 7.62 -7.41 -21.16
CA GLY A 71 6.83 -6.84 -22.27
C GLY A 71 5.43 -6.35 -21.89
N LYS A 72 5.01 -6.50 -20.63
CA LYS A 72 3.69 -6.03 -20.16
C LYS A 72 3.82 -4.81 -19.26
N LYS A 73 2.99 -3.80 -19.52
CA LYS A 73 2.83 -2.62 -18.67
C LYS A 73 2.07 -2.99 -17.40
N LYS A 74 2.55 -2.54 -16.26
CA LYS A 74 1.93 -2.70 -14.94
C LYS A 74 1.99 -1.38 -14.19
N VAL A 75 0.87 -1.01 -13.59
CA VAL A 75 0.75 0.20 -12.77
C VAL A 75 0.78 -0.17 -11.30
N TYR A 76 1.66 0.48 -10.55
CA TYR A 76 1.83 0.26 -9.12
C TYR A 76 1.51 1.55 -8.34
N PRO A 77 0.57 1.52 -7.38
CA PRO A 77 0.35 2.62 -6.45
C PRO A 77 1.63 2.97 -5.68
N ILE A 78 1.80 4.26 -5.39
CA ILE A 78 2.89 4.75 -4.55
C ILE A 78 2.33 5.15 -3.19
N ASN A 79 3.07 4.83 -2.13
CA ASN A 79 2.85 5.45 -0.83
C ASN A 79 3.60 6.79 -0.77
N ASP A 80 2.90 7.87 -1.09
CA ASP A 80 3.48 9.23 -1.14
C ASP A 80 3.95 9.74 0.24
N GLN A 81 3.56 9.06 1.34
CA GLN A 81 4.05 9.39 2.69
C GLN A 81 5.55 9.15 2.85
N VAL A 82 6.08 8.14 2.16
CA VAL A 82 7.48 7.66 2.34
C VAL A 82 8.29 7.72 1.05
N PHE A 83 7.63 7.91 -0.09
CA PHE A 83 8.28 7.93 -1.38
C PHE A 83 9.08 9.23 -1.58
N ASN A 84 10.33 9.11 -2.01
CA ASN A 84 11.16 10.26 -2.34
C ASN A 84 10.86 10.76 -3.75
N HIS A 85 9.92 11.70 -3.85
CA HIS A 85 9.52 12.32 -5.12
C HIS A 85 10.64 13.13 -5.77
N SER A 86 11.53 13.75 -4.98
CA SER A 86 12.62 14.58 -5.50
C SER A 86 13.61 13.80 -6.36
N PHE A 87 13.85 12.52 -6.03
CA PHE A 87 14.64 11.63 -6.89
C PHE A 87 14.00 11.47 -8.28
N PHE A 88 12.68 11.42 -8.35
CA PHE A 88 11.93 11.25 -9.59
C PHE A 88 11.82 12.53 -10.40
N ASP A 89 11.56 13.66 -9.76
CA ASP A 89 11.41 14.95 -10.46
C ASP A 89 12.73 15.39 -11.14
N SER A 90 13.88 14.89 -10.64
CA SER A 90 15.20 15.07 -11.26
C SER A 90 15.58 13.99 -12.28
N PHE A 91 14.71 12.99 -12.49
CA PHE A 91 15.00 11.85 -13.35
C PHE A 91 14.71 12.19 -14.81
N ASP A 92 15.76 12.23 -15.62
CA ASP A 92 15.62 12.25 -17.08
C ASP A 92 15.03 10.91 -17.53
N PHE A 93 13.74 10.92 -17.88
CA PHE A 93 12.98 9.74 -18.26
C PHE A 93 13.49 9.16 -19.58
N ASN A 94 14.51 8.32 -19.47
CA ASN A 94 14.90 7.45 -20.55
C ASN A 94 14.17 6.10 -20.37
N PRO A 95 13.23 5.73 -21.26
CA PRO A 95 12.49 4.47 -21.17
C PRO A 95 13.37 3.21 -21.24
N ASN A 96 14.67 3.36 -21.51
CA ASN A 96 15.66 2.28 -21.51
C ASN A 96 16.39 2.11 -20.17
N ARG A 97 16.09 2.93 -19.16
CA ARG A 97 16.72 2.81 -17.83
C ARG A 97 15.97 1.81 -16.96
N ASN A 98 16.72 0.81 -16.52
CA ASN A 98 16.25 -0.17 -15.55
C ASN A 98 16.25 0.43 -14.15
N VAL A 99 15.12 0.27 -13.45
CA VAL A 99 14.95 0.69 -12.07
C VAL A 99 14.67 -0.51 -11.18
N LEU A 100 14.93 -0.34 -9.89
CA LEU A 100 14.55 -1.24 -8.81
C LEU A 100 13.45 -0.55 -8.00
N LEU A 101 12.25 -1.14 -8.00
CA LEU A 101 11.17 -0.76 -7.10
C LEU A 101 11.26 -1.57 -5.82
N TYR A 102 11.27 -0.88 -4.70
CA TYR A 102 11.09 -1.44 -3.37
C TYR A 102 9.61 -1.38 -3.04
N ILE A 103 9.01 -2.55 -2.90
CA ILE A 103 7.57 -2.72 -2.77
C ILE A 103 7.23 -3.38 -1.44
N ARG A 104 6.03 -3.06 -0.95
CA ARG A 104 5.35 -3.79 0.10
C ARG A 104 4.14 -4.50 -0.50
N ILE A 105 3.96 -5.76 -0.13
CA ILE A 105 2.81 -6.57 -0.54
C ILE A 105 1.83 -6.64 0.62
N TYR A 106 0.57 -6.35 0.33
CA TYR A 106 -0.55 -6.44 1.27
C TYR A 106 -1.49 -7.52 0.79
N GLU A 107 -1.85 -8.45 1.66
CA GLU A 107 -2.80 -9.52 1.34
C GLU A 107 -4.17 -9.22 1.94
N HIS A 108 -5.20 -9.22 1.10
CA HIS A 108 -6.59 -9.02 1.52
C HIS A 108 -7.53 -9.87 0.66
N ASN A 109 -8.36 -10.71 1.29
CA ASN A 109 -9.34 -11.57 0.63
C ASN A 109 -8.79 -12.35 -0.59
N LYS A 110 -7.63 -13.00 -0.41
CA LYS A 110 -6.90 -13.77 -1.46
C LYS A 110 -6.38 -12.93 -2.64
N ARG A 111 -6.40 -11.60 -2.53
CA ARG A 111 -5.77 -10.69 -3.49
C ARG A 111 -4.52 -10.09 -2.85
N SER A 112 -3.47 -9.97 -3.64
CA SER A 112 -2.24 -9.29 -3.25
C SER A 112 -2.20 -7.91 -3.90
N ILE A 113 -2.02 -6.87 -3.09
CA ILE A 113 -1.83 -5.49 -3.53
C ILE A 113 -0.36 -5.13 -3.35
N VAL A 114 0.24 -4.55 -4.37
CA VAL A 114 1.64 -4.16 -4.38
C VAL A 114 1.72 -2.64 -4.31
N ILE A 115 2.34 -2.10 -3.27
CA ILE A 115 2.54 -0.66 -3.07
C ILE A 115 4.03 -0.35 -3.14
N VAL A 116 4.40 0.69 -3.89
CA VAL A 116 5.78 1.16 -3.99
C VAL A 116 6.09 2.10 -2.81
N GLU A 117 7.18 1.84 -2.12
CA GLU A 117 7.69 2.70 -1.05
C GLU A 117 8.96 3.45 -1.47
N ARG A 118 9.77 2.87 -2.38
CA ARG A 118 11.01 3.49 -2.85
C ARG A 118 11.38 3.01 -4.25
N ILE A 119 12.14 3.83 -4.97
CA ILE A 119 12.78 3.49 -6.23
C ILE A 119 14.29 3.75 -6.16
N LYS A 120 15.08 2.98 -6.90
CA LYS A 120 16.49 3.25 -7.18
C LYS A 120 16.84 2.90 -8.62
N MET A 121 17.92 3.49 -9.12
CA MET A 121 18.55 3.02 -10.35
C MET A 121 19.16 1.63 -10.14
N LYS A 122 19.02 0.76 -11.13
CA LYS A 122 19.82 -0.46 -11.20
C LYS A 122 21.21 -0.04 -11.67
N THR A 123 22.18 -0.08 -10.76
CA THR A 123 23.62 0.06 -11.06
C THR A 123 24.15 -1.13 -11.81
#